data_AF-A0A2E0XVR2-F1
#
_entry.id   AF-A0A2E0XVR2-F1
#
_cell.length_a   1.000
_cell.length_b   1.000
_cell.length_c   1.000
_cell.angle_alpha   90.00
_cell.angle_beta   90.00
_cell.angle_gamma   90.00
#
_symmetry.space_group_name_H-M   'P 1'
#
loop_
_entity.id
_entity.type
_entity.pdbx_description
1 polymer ?
#
loop_
_entity_poly.entity_id
_entity_poly.type
_entity_poly.pdbx_seq_one_letter_code
_entity_poly.pdbx_strand_id
1 'polypeptide(L)' 'MRRLKLFIAVFGLLSPLAGCYRPLFDDKLPRNQFAAHDSARDGEQPTETTDAFGTPQPALRQRLMND' A
#
# COMPACT_ATOMS: atom_id res chain seq x y z
N MET A 1 -13.97 41.69 -2.19
CA MET A 1 -15.03 40.86 -1.57
C MET A 1 -15.61 39.78 -2.50
N ARG A 2 -16.11 40.11 -3.71
CA ARG A 2 -16.74 39.14 -4.64
C ARG A 2 -15.81 37.99 -5.09
N ARG A 3 -14.54 38.28 -5.36
CA ARG A 3 -13.55 37.25 -5.75
C ARG A 3 -13.23 36.29 -4.60
N LEU A 4 -13.17 36.78 -3.37
CA LEU A 4 -12.95 35.95 -2.18
C LEU A 4 -14.09 34.95 -1.96
N LYS A 5 -15.34 35.39 -2.16
CA LYS A 5 -16.52 34.51 -2.08
C LYS A 5 -16.49 33.40 -3.13
N LEU A 6 -16.04 33.72 -4.35
CA LEU A 6 -15.86 32.73 -5.43
C LEU A 6 -14.79 31.69 -5.07
N PHE A 7 -13.66 32.12 -4.50
CA PHE A 7 -12.61 31.19 -4.08
C PHE A 7 -13.09 30.23 -2.98
N ILE A 8 -13.81 30.73 -1.98
CA ILE A 8 -14.37 29.90 -0.89
C ILE A 8 -15.37 28.87 -1.45
N ALA A 9 -16.24 29.30 -2.39
CA ALA A 9 -17.21 28.40 -3.02
C ALA A 9 -16.52 27.29 -3.84
N VAL A 10 -15.50 27.63 -4.62
CA VAL A 10 -14.74 26.67 -5.42
C VAL A 10 -13.98 25.68 -4.53
N PHE A 11 -13.35 26.16 -3.46
CA PHE A 11 -12.59 25.30 -2.55
C PHE A 11 -13.51 24.35 -1.76
N GLY A 12 -14.68 24.84 -1.31
CA GLY A 12 -15.70 24.02 -0.67
C GLY A 12 -16.26 22.93 -1.60
N LEU A 13 -16.47 23.26 -2.88
CA LEU A 13 -16.94 22.31 -3.90
C LEU A 13 -15.90 21.22 -4.20
N LEU A 14 -14.61 21.56 -4.17
CA LEU A 14 -13.51 20.64 -4.49
C LEU A 14 -13.04 19.79 -3.30
N SER A 15 -13.33 20.21 -2.06
CA SER A 15 -12.94 19.48 -0.85
C SER A 15 -13.34 17.99 -0.82
N PRO A 16 -14.54 17.55 -1.25
CA PRO A 16 -14.88 16.12 -1.25
C PRO A 16 -14.16 15.32 -2.35
N LEU A 17 -13.58 15.96 -3.37
CA LEU A 17 -12.78 15.30 -4.40
C LEU A 17 -11.34 15.03 -3.96
N ALA A 18 -10.91 15.56 -2.81
CA ALA A 18 -9.57 15.34 -2.26
C ALA A 18 -9.32 13.87 -1.80
N GLY A 19 -10.34 13.00 -1.91
CA GLY A 19 -10.21 11.57 -1.73
C GLY A 19 -10.12 11.14 -0.27
N CYS A 20 -10.65 9.94 0.02
CA CYS A 20 -10.46 9.30 1.30
C CYS A 20 -8.99 8.87 1.42
N TYR A 21 -8.19 9.63 2.16
CA TYR A 21 -6.77 9.36 2.43
C TYR A 21 -6.52 8.08 3.25
N ARG A 22 -7.58 7.45 3.80
CA ARG A 22 -7.41 6.28 4.65
C ARG A 22 -7.06 5.06 3.79
N PRO A 23 -5.90 4.42 3.99
CA PRO A 23 -5.59 3.19 3.29
C PRO A 23 -6.65 2.14 3.63
N LEU A 24 -7.12 1.42 2.60
CA LEU A 24 -8.17 0.40 2.73
C LEU A 24 -7.75 -0.74 3.67
N PHE A 25 -6.44 -0.97 3.78
CA PHE A 25 -5.83 -2.01 4.59
C PHE A 25 -4.61 -1.43 5.31
N ASP A 26 -4.37 -1.83 6.55
CA ASP A 26 -3.13 -1.56 7.26
C ASP A 26 -1.95 -2.25 6.55
N ASP A 27 -0.75 -1.68 6.65
CA ASP A 27 0.45 -2.24 6.05
C ASP A 27 0.91 -3.51 6.76
N LYS A 28 0.57 -3.65 8.04
CA LYS A 28 0.94 -4.81 8.84
C LYS A 28 -0.06 -5.97 8.75
N LEU A 29 -1.19 -5.76 8.07
CA LEU A 29 -2.20 -6.81 7.94
C LEU A 29 -1.83 -7.80 6.82
N PRO A 30 -2.11 -9.10 7.01
CA PRO A 30 -1.90 -10.09 5.96
C PRO A 30 -2.74 -9.75 4.72
N ARG A 31 -2.09 -9.74 3.56
CA ARG A 31 -2.73 -9.36 2.28
C ARG A 31 -3.59 -10.48 1.68
N ASN A 32 -3.47 -11.71 2.19
CA ASN A 32 -4.25 -12.86 1.75
C ASN A 32 -4.81 -13.64 2.95
N GLN A 33 -5.85 -14.44 2.71
CA GLN A 33 -6.56 -15.21 3.73
C GLN A 33 -5.81 -16.45 4.24
N PHE A 34 -4.75 -16.85 3.54
CA PHE A 34 -3.98 -18.06 3.84
C PHE A 34 -2.69 -17.77 4.60
N ALA A 35 -2.34 -16.50 4.81
CA ALA A 35 -1.06 -16.08 5.37
C ALA A 35 -0.73 -16.75 6.71
N ALA A 36 -1.72 -16.93 7.59
CA ALA A 36 -1.55 -17.61 8.87
C ALA A 36 -1.29 -19.12 8.73
N HIS A 37 -1.92 -19.75 7.73
CA HIS A 37 -1.73 -21.17 7.45
C HIS A 37 -0.39 -21.42 6.74
N ASP A 38 -0.05 -20.59 5.75
CA ASP A 38 1.19 -20.69 4.98
C ASP A 38 2.40 -20.44 5.89
N SER A 39 2.33 -19.45 6.80
CA SER A 39 3.41 -19.20 7.76
C SER A 39 3.58 -20.32 8.79
N ALA A 40 2.49 -20.99 9.17
CA ALA A 40 2.55 -22.13 10.08
C ALA A 40 3.18 -23.38 9.43
N ARG A 41 3.04 -23.55 8.11
CA ARG A 41 3.61 -24.68 7.36
C ARG A 41 5.05 -24.43 6.90
N ASP A 42 5.25 -23.31 6.23
CA ASP A 42 6.47 -23.03 5.45
C ASP A 42 7.31 -21.92 6.09
N GLY A 43 6.83 -21.32 7.19
CA GLY A 43 7.47 -20.18 7.85
C GLY A 43 7.16 -18.83 7.20
N GLU A 44 7.72 -17.78 7.78
CA GLU A 44 7.59 -16.42 7.25
C GLU A 44 8.28 -16.29 5.87
N GLN A 45 7.51 -15.87 4.87
CA GLN A 45 8.00 -15.71 3.51
C GLN A 45 8.70 -14.35 3.34
N PRO A 46 9.93 -14.30 2.80
CA PRO A 46 10.63 -13.05 2.56
C PRO A 46 9.77 -12.10 1.73
N THR A 47 9.59 -10.87 2.18
CA THR A 47 8.79 -9.86 1.45
C THR A 47 9.66 -8.95 0.61
N GLU A 48 10.88 -8.70 1.06
CA GLU A 48 11.85 -7.86 0.37
C GLU A 48 13.17 -8.60 0.19
N THR A 49 13.85 -8.29 -0.89
CA THR A 49 15.18 -8.75 -1.23
C THR A 49 15.99 -7.56 -1.73
N THR A 50 17.30 -7.58 -1.49
CA THR A 50 18.21 -6.52 -1.94
C THR A 50 18.75 -6.90 -3.31
N ASP A 51 18.56 -6.02 -4.29
CA ASP A 51 19.14 -6.18 -5.62
C ASP A 51 20.67 -5.99 -5.60
N ALA A 52 21.35 -6.33 -6.68
CA ALA A 52 22.79 -6.14 -6.87
C ALA A 52 23.25 -4.68 -6.64
N PHE A 53 22.35 -3.72 -6.79
CA PHE A 53 22.61 -2.28 -6.57
C PHE A 53 22.23 -1.80 -5.16
N GLY A 54 21.83 -2.69 -4.24
CA GLY A 54 21.46 -2.31 -2.88
C GLY A 54 20.04 -1.76 -2.73
N THR A 55 19.22 -1.79 -3.79
CA THR A 55 17.84 -1.31 -3.74
C THR A 55 16.90 -2.40 -3.20
N PRO A 56 16.03 -2.09 -2.22
CA PRO A 56 15.03 -3.03 -1.75
C PRO A 56 13.96 -3.24 -2.83
N GLN A 57 13.69 -4.50 -3.14
CA GLN A 57 12.70 -4.91 -4.13
C GLN A 57 11.83 -6.04 -3.56
N PRO A 58 10.58 -6.19 -4.02
CA PRO A 58 9.74 -7.28 -3.54
C PRO A 58 10.34 -8.63 -3.94
N ALA A 59 10.41 -9.56 -2.99
CA ALA A 59 11.02 -10.90 -3.15
C ALA A 59 10.15 -11.87 -3.98
N LEU A 60 9.57 -11.41 -5.09
CA LEU A 60 8.64 -12.18 -5.93
C LEU A 60 9.31 -13.41 -6.53
N ARG A 61 10.57 -13.30 -6.97
CA ARG A 61 11.29 -14.44 -7.57
C ARG A 61 11.44 -15.59 -6.58
N GLN A 62 11.85 -15.31 -5.35
CA GLN A 62 11.99 -16.34 -4.31
C GLN A 62 10.66 -17.02 -3.97
N ARG A 63 9.53 -16.31 -4.11
CA ARG A 63 8.18 -16.87 -3.87
C ARG A 63 7.65 -17.71 -5.03
N LEU A 64 8.10 -17.43 -6.26
CA LEU A 64 7.62 -18.08 -7.49
C LEU A 64 8.53 -19.22 -7.95
N MET A 65 9.83 -19.08 -7.73
CA MET A 65 10.86 -20.06 -8.01
C MET A 65 11.18 -20.77 -6.68
N ASN A 66 10.29 -21.67 -6.26
CA ASN A 66 10.66 -22.66 -5.24
C ASN A 66 11.69 -23.60 -5.90
N ASP A 67 12.98 -23.34 -5.66
CA ASP A 67 14.09 -24.26 -5.97
C ASP A 67 14.24 -25.31 -4.85
#